data_AF-Q21Q03-F1
#
_entry.id   AF-Q21Q03-F1
#
_cell.length_a   1.000
_cell.length_b   1.000
_cell.length_c   1.000
_cell.angle_alpha   90.00
_cell.angle_beta   90.00
_cell.angle_gamma   90.00
#
_symmetry.space_group_name_H-M   'P 1'
#
loop_
_entity.id
_entity.type
_entity.pdbx_description
1 polymer ?
#
loop_
_entity_poly.entity_id
_entity_poly.type
_entity_poly.pdbx_seq_one_letter_code
_entity_poly.pdbx_strand_id
1 'polypeptide(L)'
;MNLTKKQVLAVQKVGLAVLEAIQAAGELGAPSGALYAALQHQGCTLTQYQSLTGSMERRGFVIQESDCFTITTTGEHFISQLRRTVAMEDPVEA
;
A
#
# COMPACT_ATOMS: atom_id res chain seq x y z
N MET A 1 17.63 -2.13 -14.48
CA MET A 1 17.64 -3.26 -13.53
C MET A 1 16.27 -3.92 -13.60
N ASN A 2 16.16 -5.17 -14.04
CA ASN A 2 14.87 -5.88 -14.07
C ASN A 2 14.67 -6.58 -12.72
N LEU A 3 13.50 -6.39 -12.10
CA LEU A 3 13.10 -7.12 -10.90
C LEU A 3 12.80 -8.58 -11.28
N THR A 4 13.24 -9.51 -10.43
CA THR A 4 12.81 -10.91 -10.54
C THR A 4 11.33 -11.03 -10.15
N LYS A 5 10.65 -12.11 -10.58
CA LYS A 5 9.24 -12.37 -10.21
C LYS A 5 9.03 -12.34 -8.69
N LYS A 6 9.92 -12.97 -7.92
CA LYS A 6 9.86 -12.97 -6.45
C LYS A 6 9.96 -11.57 -5.85
N GLN A 7 10.82 -10.70 -6.41
CA GLN A 7 10.95 -9.32 -5.97
C GLN A 7 9.70 -8.49 -6.34
N VAL A 8 9.12 -8.71 -7.53
CA VAL A 8 7.85 -8.08 -7.90
C VAL A 8 6.74 -8.48 -6.93
N LEU A 9 6.60 -9.77 -6.64
CA LEU A 9 5.61 -10.28 -5.68
C LEU A 9 5.81 -9.70 -4.27
N ALA A 10 7.06 -9.60 -3.79
CA ALA A 10 7.35 -9.00 -2.49
C ALA A 10 6.91 -7.52 -2.43
N VAL A 11 7.20 -6.75 -3.48
CA VAL A 11 6.78 -5.35 -3.58
C VAL A 11 5.25 -5.23 -3.64
N GLN A 12 4.59 -6.13 -4.36
CA GLN A 12 3.12 -6.20 -4.42
C GLN A 12 2.51 -6.50 -3.05
N LYS A 13 3.07 -7.43 -2.27
CA LYS A 13 2.63 -7.74 -0.91
C LYS A 13 2.77 -6.53 0.03
N VAL A 14 3.89 -5.82 -0.04
CA VAL A 14 4.09 -4.59 0.76
C VAL A 14 3.08 -3.52 0.36
N GLY A 15 2.89 -3.28 -0.95
CA GLY A 15 1.91 -2.31 -1.43
C GLY A 15 0.48 -2.66 -1.02
N LEU A 16 0.12 -3.96 -1.06
CA LEU A 16 -1.17 -4.45 -0.59
C LEU A 16 -1.35 -4.18 0.91
N ALA A 17 -0.37 -4.55 1.75
CA ALA A 17 -0.45 -4.34 3.20
C ALA A 17 -0.62 -2.86 3.58
N VAL A 18 0.05 -1.95 2.87
CA VAL A 18 -0.11 -0.49 3.10
C VAL A 18 -1.53 -0.04 2.74
N LEU A 19 -2.04 -0.45 1.58
CA LEU A 19 -3.40 -0.09 1.16
C LEU A 19 -4.48 -0.67 2.09
N GLU A 20 -4.27 -1.88 2.60
CA GLU A 20 -5.17 -2.51 3.57
C GLU A 20 -5.14 -1.81 4.93
N ALA A 21 -3.97 -1.35 5.38
CA ALA A 21 -3.87 -0.55 6.60
C ALA A 21 -4.65 0.77 6.47
N ILE A 22 -4.59 1.42 5.31
CA ILE A 22 -5.37 2.63 5.01
C ILE A 22 -6.86 2.30 4.95
N GLN A 23 -7.24 1.21 4.28
CA GLN A 23 -8.63 0.74 4.19
C GLN A 23 -9.25 0.48 5.58
N ALA A 24 -8.48 -0.13 6.48
CA ALA A 24 -8.93 -0.47 7.83
C ALA A 24 -9.25 0.75 8.71
N ALA A 25 -8.69 1.93 8.40
CA ALA A 25 -9.02 3.16 9.10
C ALA A 25 -10.41 3.72 8.76
N GLY A 26 -11.04 3.23 7.67
CA GLY A 26 -12.38 3.63 7.27
C GLY A 26 -12.51 5.12 6.97
N GLU A 27 -13.66 5.69 7.29
CA GLU A 27 -13.98 7.11 7.02
C GLU A 27 -13.12 8.10 7.81
N LEU A 28 -12.50 7.68 8.92
CA LEU A 28 -11.61 8.53 9.71
C LEU A 28 -10.28 8.81 8.99
N GLY A 29 -9.92 7.95 8.04
CA GLY A 29 -8.64 7.99 7.34
C GLY A 29 -7.45 7.59 8.22
N ALA A 30 -6.40 7.06 7.59
CA ALA A 30 -5.18 6.65 8.25
C ALA A 30 -4.23 7.87 8.39
N PRO A 31 -3.82 8.25 9.61
CA PRO A 31 -2.92 9.38 9.80
C PRO A 31 -1.57 9.15 9.12
N SER A 32 -1.17 10.05 8.23
CA SER A 32 0.07 9.98 7.44
C SER A 32 1.31 9.87 8.35
N GLY A 33 1.34 10.60 9.46
CA GLY A 33 2.43 10.51 10.43
C GLY A 33 2.54 9.13 11.09
N ALA A 34 1.42 8.49 11.41
CA ALA A 34 1.40 7.15 12.00
C ALA A 34 1.81 6.08 10.98
N LEU A 35 1.34 6.21 9.74
CA LEU A 35 1.73 5.33 8.64
C LEU A 35 3.23 5.44 8.34
N TYR A 36 3.76 6.67 8.29
CA TYR A 36 5.19 6.91 8.13
C TYR A 36 5.98 6.31 9.29
N ALA A 37 5.59 6.54 10.55
CA ALA A 37 6.30 6.00 11.70
C ALA A 37 6.37 4.45 11.68
N ALA A 38 5.29 3.79 11.28
CA ALA A 38 5.27 2.34 11.14
C ALA A 38 6.24 1.83 10.05
N LEU A 39 6.27 2.49 8.90
CA LEU A 39 7.18 2.14 7.80
C LEU A 39 8.63 2.52 8.13
N GLN A 40 8.84 3.63 8.83
CA GLN A 40 10.16 4.10 9.28
C GLN A 40 10.79 3.09 10.24
N HIS A 41 9.99 2.47 11.12
CA HIS A 41 10.47 1.39 11.99
C HIS A 41 11.03 0.19 11.20
N GLN A 42 10.57 -0.01 9.97
CA GLN A 42 11.07 -1.03 9.04
C GLN A 42 12.19 -0.51 8.11
N GLY A 43 12.75 0.67 8.39
CA GLY A 43 13.86 1.26 7.64
C GLY A 43 13.45 2.12 6.44
N CYS A 44 12.16 2.41 6.26
CA CYS A 44 11.69 3.32 5.20
C CYS A 44 12.11 4.77 5.50
N THR A 45 12.79 5.43 4.56
CA THR A 45 13.10 6.86 4.69
C THR A 45 11.89 7.72 4.34
N LEU A 46 11.90 8.98 4.78
CA LEU A 46 10.83 9.92 4.42
C LEU A 46 10.65 10.07 2.90
N THR A 47 11.75 10.13 2.14
CA THR A 47 11.69 10.24 0.68
C THR A 47 11.09 8.99 0.03
N GLN A 48 11.40 7.80 0.55
CA GLN A 48 10.81 6.54 0.08
C GLN A 48 9.32 6.49 0.39
N TYR A 49 8.93 6.91 1.59
CA TYR A 49 7.54 7.02 2.01
C TYR A 49 6.75 7.96 1.08
N GLN A 50 7.23 9.18 0.88
CA GLN A 50 6.59 10.17 0.00
C GLN A 50 6.50 9.67 -1.45
N SER A 51 7.51 8.97 -1.93
CA SER A 51 7.50 8.37 -3.26
C SER A 51 6.45 7.26 -3.38
N LEU A 52 6.26 6.46 -2.33
CA LEU A 52 5.27 5.40 -2.27
C LEU A 52 3.85 5.98 -2.22
N THR A 53 3.55 6.81 -1.23
CA THR A 53 2.20 7.38 -1.04
C THR A 53 1.83 8.31 -2.19
N GLY A 54 2.75 9.16 -2.64
CA GLY A 54 2.53 10.03 -3.80
C GLY A 54 2.32 9.27 -5.11
N SER A 55 2.77 8.02 -5.21
CA SER A 55 2.43 7.15 -6.36
C SER A 55 1.03 6.54 -6.22
N MET A 56 0.58 6.23 -5.00
CA MET A 56 -0.78 5.77 -4.74
C MET A 56 -1.80 6.88 -4.98
N GLU A 57 -1.52 8.11 -4.54
CA GLU A 57 -2.35 9.30 -4.78
C GLU A 57 -2.47 9.62 -6.26
N ARG A 58 -1.35 9.69 -6.99
CA ARG A 58 -1.38 9.98 -8.44
C ARG A 58 -2.14 8.94 -9.26
N ARG A 59 -2.19 7.70 -8.78
CA ARG A 59 -3.00 6.62 -9.39
C ARG A 59 -4.46 6.65 -8.94
N GLY A 60 -4.82 7.55 -8.02
CA GLY A 60 -6.15 7.70 -7.48
C GLY A 60 -6.54 6.57 -6.53
N PHE A 61 -5.59 5.81 -5.95
CA PHE A 61 -5.91 4.72 -5.03
C PHE A 61 -6.26 5.22 -3.63
N VAL A 62 -5.62 6.32 -3.24
CA VAL A 62 -5.85 7.03 -1.98
C VAL A 62 -6.06 8.50 -2.30
N ILE A 63 -6.73 9.19 -1.39
CA ILE A 63 -6.71 10.65 -1.28
C ILE A 63 -6.12 11.02 0.07
N GLN A 64 -5.41 12.15 0.13
CA GLN A 64 -4.91 12.72 1.38
C GLN A 64 -5.68 14.00 1.71
N GLU A 65 -6.36 14.00 2.85
CA GLU A 65 -7.09 15.16 3.36
C GLU A 65 -6.74 15.36 4.83
N SER A 66 -6.38 16.58 5.22
CA SER A 66 -6.02 16.93 6.61
C SER A 66 -5.01 15.96 7.25
N ASP A 67 -3.96 15.59 6.50
CA ASP A 67 -2.93 14.61 6.88
C ASP A 67 -3.40 13.17 7.11
N CYS A 68 -4.62 12.82 6.71
CA CYS A 68 -5.13 11.44 6.72
C CYS A 68 -5.28 10.91 5.30
N PHE A 69 -4.91 9.65 5.10
CA PHE A 69 -5.17 8.92 3.85
C PHE A 69 -6.49 8.17 3.94
N THR A 70 -7.31 8.27 2.90
CA THR A 70 -8.54 7.49 2.76
C THR A 70 -8.50 6.73 1.44
N ILE A 71 -8.97 5.48 1.45
CA ILE A 71 -9.08 4.67 0.24
C ILE A 71 -10.22 5.20 -0.64
N THR A 72 -9.96 5.30 -1.93
CA THR A 72 -10.99 5.62 -2.93
C THR A 72 -11.64 4.35 -3.47
N THR A 73 -12.76 4.49 -4.18
CA THR A 73 -13.36 3.38 -4.95
C THR A 73 -12.38 2.74 -5.93
N THR A 74 -11.52 3.54 -6.61
CA THR A 74 -10.47 2.99 -7.48
C THR A 74 -9.45 2.17 -6.68
N GLY A 75 -9.09 2.64 -5.48
CA GLY A 75 -8.25 1.89 -4.54
C GLY A 75 -8.86 0.56 -4.11
N GLU A 76 -10.15 0.52 -3.77
CA GLU A 76 -10.84 -0.72 -3.38
C GLU A 76 -10.83 -1.77 -4.50
N HIS A 77 -11.08 -1.34 -5.73
CA HIS A 77 -11.00 -2.21 -6.90
C HIS A 77 -9.58 -2.74 -7.11
N PHE A 78 -8.58 -1.87 -6.97
CA PHE A 78 -7.18 -2.25 -7.11
C PHE A 78 -6.73 -3.23 -6.01
N ILE A 79 -7.09 -2.99 -4.75
CA ILE A 79 -6.84 -3.93 -3.63
C ILE A 79 -7.44 -5.30 -3.96
N SER A 80 -8.69 -5.33 -4.43
CA SER A 80 -9.38 -6.58 -4.78
C SER A 80 -8.67 -7.35 -5.89
N GLN A 81 -8.15 -6.66 -6.89
CA GLN A 81 -7.34 -7.26 -7.96
C GLN A 81 -6.00 -7.77 -7.43
N LEU A 82 -5.30 -6.95 -6.65
CA LEU A 82 -3.98 -7.26 -6.12
C LEU A 82 -4.01 -8.46 -5.17
N ARG A 83 -5.04 -8.57 -4.31
CA ARG A 83 -5.27 -9.76 -3.47
C ARG A 83 -5.32 -11.04 -4.28
N ARG A 84 -6.05 -11.04 -5.40
CA ARG A 84 -6.13 -12.21 -6.30
C ARG A 84 -4.77 -12.54 -6.90
N THR A 85 -4.04 -11.53 -7.38
CA THR A 85 -2.70 -11.73 -7.94
C THR A 85 -1.73 -12.32 -6.91
N VAL A 86 -1.69 -11.76 -5.71
CA VAL A 86 -0.81 -12.23 -4.64
C VAL A 86 -1.17 -13.65 -4.19
N ALA A 87 -2.46 -13.96 -4.04
CA ALA A 87 -2.92 -15.30 -3.63
C ALA A 87 -2.68 -16.39 -4.69
N MET A 88 -2.66 -16.04 -5.98
CA MET A 88 -2.33 -17.00 -7.04
C MET A 88 -0.83 -17.35 -7.10
N GLU A 89 0.04 -16.47 -6.59
CA GLU A 89 1.49 -16.67 -6.63
C GLU A 89 2.09 -17.21 -5.32
N ASP A 90 1.35 -17.18 -4.20
CA ASP A 90 1.61 -17.97 -2.99
C ASP A 90 0.67 -19.20 -2.98
N PRO A 91 1.07 -20.38 -3.49
CA PRO A 91 0.47 -21.60 -2.98
C PRO A 91 0.85 -21.65 -1.50
N VAL A 92 -0.14 -21.50 -0.63
CA VAL A 92 -0.02 -21.78 0.80
C VAL A 92 0.74 -23.10 0.93
N GLU A 93 1.97 -23.06 1.45
CA GLU A 93 2.67 -24.27 1.83
C GLU A 93 1.77 -24.96 2.86
N ALA A 94 1.12 -26.04 2.42
CA ALA A 94 0.25 -26.89 3.22
C ALA A 94 1.07 -27.75 4.17
#